data_AF-A0A7Y1Z1I4-F1
#
_entry.id   AF-A0A7Y1Z1I4-F1
#
_cell.length_a   1.000
_cell.length_b   1.000
_cell.length_c   1.000
_cell.angle_alpha   90.00
_cell.angle_beta   90.00
_cell.angle_gamma   90.00
#
_symmetry.space_group_name_H-M   'P 1'
#
loop_
_entity.id
_entity.type
_entity.pdbx_description
1 polymer ?
#
loop_
_entity_poly.entity_id
_entity_poly.type
_entity_poly.pdbx_seq_one_letter_code
_entity_poly.pdbx_strand_id
1 'polypeptide(L)'
;MSEPDMMPELPAINASRHLQLVVNDIVAPADGLIAPDVSHAKALVEFALEWDRSSPIVIHCFAGISRSTAAALIFLCALAPGAGEQLIAKSLRAASPHAAPNRLLVEHGDRALGRDGRMLAALDAMGTPELAPQGQVFAVPLPRADNPS
;
A
#
# COMPACT_ATOMS: atom_id res chain seq x y z
N MET A 1 -20.38 9.49 8.44
CA MET A 1 -21.15 8.38 7.86
C MET A 1 -20.14 7.40 7.30
N SER A 2 -19.73 6.41 8.11
CA SER A 2 -18.94 5.29 7.61
C SER A 2 -19.90 4.39 6.85
N GLU A 3 -19.80 4.30 5.54
CA GLU A 3 -20.64 3.40 4.73
C GLU A 3 -19.88 2.08 4.49
N PRO A 4 -20.09 1.06 5.34
CA PRO A 4 -19.64 -0.31 5.06
C PRO A 4 -20.29 -0.91 3.80
N ASP A 5 -21.36 -0.30 3.25
CA ASP A 5 -22.08 -0.70 2.02
C ASP A 5 -21.30 -0.51 0.70
N MET A 6 -20.06 0.00 0.74
CA MET A 6 -19.25 0.29 -0.45
C MET A 6 -18.10 -0.69 -0.69
N MET A 7 -18.03 -1.78 0.08
CA MET A 7 -17.00 -2.81 -0.10
C MET A 7 -17.58 -3.96 -0.94
N PRO A 8 -17.10 -4.16 -2.18
CA PRO A 8 -17.65 -5.20 -3.04
C PRO A 8 -17.33 -6.58 -2.45
N GLU A 9 -18.36 -7.43 -2.34
CA GLU A 9 -18.13 -8.85 -2.12
C GLU A 9 -17.55 -9.47 -3.39
N LEU A 10 -16.50 -10.28 -3.24
CA LEU A 10 -15.84 -10.99 -4.35
C LEU A 10 -15.99 -12.50 -4.18
N PRO A 11 -17.21 -13.06 -4.23
CA PRO A 11 -17.46 -14.48 -3.94
C PRO A 11 -16.79 -15.44 -4.93
N ALA A 12 -16.39 -14.95 -6.11
CA ALA A 12 -15.64 -15.72 -7.10
C ALA A 12 -14.15 -15.87 -6.77
N ILE A 13 -13.61 -15.12 -5.80
CA ILE A 13 -12.21 -15.19 -5.38
C ILE A 13 -12.14 -15.99 -4.07
N ASN A 14 -11.23 -16.97 -4.02
CA ASN A 14 -10.98 -17.71 -2.79
C ASN A 14 -10.58 -16.73 -1.67
N ALA A 15 -11.16 -16.87 -0.48
CA ALA A 15 -10.85 -16.01 0.66
C ALA A 15 -9.35 -15.94 1.00
N SER A 16 -8.59 -17.03 0.78
CA SER A 16 -7.14 -17.04 0.98
C SER A 16 -6.36 -16.24 -0.06
N ARG A 17 -7.02 -15.78 -1.13
CA ARG A 17 -6.46 -14.96 -2.22
C ARG A 17 -7.03 -13.54 -2.22
N HIS A 18 -7.76 -13.16 -1.18
CA HIS A 18 -8.39 -11.85 -1.07
C HIS A 18 -8.23 -11.31 0.35
N LEU A 19 -7.52 -10.19 0.47
CA LEU A 19 -7.44 -9.42 1.72
C LEU A 19 -8.29 -8.17 1.61
N GLN A 20 -9.16 -7.97 2.59
CA GLN A 20 -10.01 -6.79 2.72
C GLN A 20 -9.68 -6.03 4.00
N LEU A 21 -9.38 -4.73 3.87
CA LEU A 21 -9.07 -3.85 5.01
C LEU A 21 -10.12 -2.75 5.12
N VAL A 22 -10.82 -2.70 6.25
CA VAL A 22 -11.89 -1.74 6.50
C VAL A 22 -11.33 -0.53 7.23
N VAL A 23 -10.80 0.44 6.49
CA VAL A 23 -10.19 1.66 7.06
C VAL A 23 -10.63 2.93 6.31
N ASN A 24 -10.87 4.00 7.07
CA ASN A 24 -11.05 5.34 6.56
C ASN A 24 -9.71 5.93 6.11
N ASP A 25 -9.75 6.85 5.14
CA ASP A 25 -8.56 7.51 4.62
C ASP A 25 -8.14 8.70 5.49
N ILE A 26 -7.70 8.40 6.71
CA ILE A 26 -7.30 9.38 7.71
C ILE A 26 -5.86 9.15 8.14
N VAL A 27 -5.20 10.22 8.55
CA VAL A 27 -3.79 10.22 8.99
C VAL A 27 -3.64 10.36 10.50
N ALA A 28 -4.75 10.51 11.22
CA ALA A 28 -4.84 10.52 12.67
C ALA A 28 -6.21 9.97 13.09
N PRO A 29 -6.33 9.34 14.27
CA PRO A 29 -7.62 8.92 14.80
C PRO A 29 -8.62 10.07 14.88
N ALA A 30 -9.88 9.78 14.55
CA ALA A 30 -10.97 10.75 14.59
C ALA A 30 -12.26 10.03 14.98
N ASP A 31 -13.12 10.72 15.74
CA ASP A 31 -14.35 10.15 16.27
C ASP A 31 -15.27 9.61 15.16
N GLY A 32 -15.73 8.38 15.34
CA GLY A 32 -16.63 7.71 14.38
C GLY A 32 -15.96 7.24 13.08
N LEU A 33 -14.63 7.28 12.99
CA LEU A 33 -13.86 6.76 11.85
C LEU A 33 -12.89 5.66 12.29
N ILE A 34 -12.68 4.68 11.41
CA ILE A 34 -11.72 3.60 11.61
C ILE A 34 -10.38 4.03 11.01
N ALA A 35 -9.42 4.38 11.86
CA ALA A 35 -8.06 4.70 11.41
C ALA A 35 -7.30 3.42 10.99
N PRO A 36 -6.39 3.51 10.01
CA PRO A 36 -5.36 2.49 9.84
C PRO A 36 -4.62 2.26 11.17
N ASP A 37 -4.28 1.01 11.44
CA ASP A 37 -3.51 0.63 12.63
C ASP A 37 -2.43 -0.43 12.28
N VAL A 38 -1.66 -0.85 13.29
CA VAL A 38 -0.61 -1.86 13.14
C VAL A 38 -1.15 -3.21 12.68
N SER A 39 -2.37 -3.61 13.06
CA SER A 39 -2.94 -4.90 12.65
C SER A 39 -3.23 -4.93 11.14
N HIS A 40 -3.73 -3.83 10.58
CA HIS A 40 -3.94 -3.70 9.14
C HIS A 40 -2.63 -3.80 8.35
N ALA A 41 -1.56 -3.16 8.84
CA ALA A 41 -0.25 -3.24 8.20
C ALA A 41 0.36 -4.65 8.29
N LYS A 42 0.21 -5.34 9.43
CA LYS A 42 0.64 -6.73 9.58
C LYS A 42 -0.09 -7.67 8.62
N ALA A 43 -1.41 -7.53 8.52
CA ALA A 43 -2.20 -8.31 7.56
C ALA A 43 -1.74 -8.10 6.11
N LEU A 44 -1.40 -6.86 5.72
CA LEU A 44 -0.81 -6.59 4.40
C LEU A 44 0.52 -7.30 4.20
N VAL A 45 1.41 -7.25 5.19
CA VAL A 45 2.73 -7.89 5.11
C VAL A 45 2.58 -9.40 5.04
N GLU A 46 1.75 -10.01 5.88
CA GLU A 46 1.47 -11.44 5.87
C GLU A 46 0.90 -11.87 4.51
N PHE A 47 -0.13 -11.17 4.02
CA PHE A 47 -0.73 -11.45 2.72
C PHE A 47 0.27 -11.28 1.56
N ALA A 48 1.19 -10.32 1.63
CA ALA A 48 2.26 -10.18 0.65
C ALA A 48 3.22 -11.37 0.67
N LEU A 49 3.63 -11.82 1.86
CA LEU A 49 4.59 -12.91 2.00
C LEU A 49 4.00 -14.28 1.64
N GLU A 50 2.68 -14.45 1.80
CA GLU A 50 1.95 -15.67 1.39
C GLU A 50 1.68 -15.75 -0.11
N TRP A 51 1.78 -14.63 -0.85
CA TRP A 51 1.55 -14.61 -2.28
C TRP A 51 2.61 -15.41 -3.04
N ASP A 52 2.17 -16.47 -3.72
CA ASP A 52 3.01 -17.40 -4.50
C ASP A 52 3.60 -16.80 -5.80
N ARG A 53 3.18 -15.57 -6.16
CA ARG A 53 3.64 -14.82 -7.35
C ARG A 53 3.37 -15.52 -8.69
N SER A 54 2.47 -16.49 -8.72
CA SER A 54 2.06 -17.20 -9.95
C SER A 54 1.22 -16.33 -10.90
N SER A 55 0.54 -15.32 -10.36
CA SER A 55 -0.29 -14.36 -11.11
C SER A 55 -0.19 -12.97 -10.49
N PRO A 56 -0.38 -11.86 -11.25
CA PRO A 56 -0.39 -10.50 -10.70
C PRO A 56 -1.37 -10.31 -9.54
N ILE A 57 -1.05 -9.38 -8.64
CA ILE A 57 -1.96 -8.90 -7.59
C ILE A 57 -2.61 -7.58 -8.02
N VAL A 58 -3.90 -7.45 -7.72
CA VAL A 58 -4.64 -6.19 -7.84
C VAL A 58 -4.83 -5.60 -6.45
N ILE A 59 -4.46 -4.33 -6.28
CA ILE A 59 -4.67 -3.56 -5.05
C ILE A 59 -5.50 -2.34 -5.43
N HIS A 60 -6.65 -2.15 -4.78
CA HIS A 60 -7.50 -1.00 -5.03
C HIS A 60 -8.07 -0.42 -3.74
N CYS A 61 -8.54 0.82 -3.84
CA CYS A 61 -9.37 1.48 -2.85
C CYS A 61 -10.41 2.30 -3.62
N PHE A 62 -11.22 3.11 -2.94
CA PHE A 62 -12.26 3.89 -3.60
C PHE A 62 -11.72 4.83 -4.71
N ALA A 63 -10.73 5.67 -4.38
CA ALA A 63 -10.19 6.66 -5.32
C ALA A 63 -8.92 6.18 -6.06
N GLY A 64 -8.31 5.06 -5.67
CA GLY A 64 -7.06 4.59 -6.25
C GLY A 64 -5.82 5.47 -5.99
N ILE A 65 -5.89 6.41 -5.04
CA ILE A 65 -4.86 7.45 -4.81
C ILE A 65 -4.04 7.20 -3.55
N SER A 66 -4.68 6.88 -2.41
CA SER A 66 -4.04 6.95 -1.08
C SER A 66 -3.89 5.60 -0.37
N ARG A 67 -4.98 4.96 0.07
CA ARG A 67 -4.91 3.67 0.80
C ARG A 67 -4.31 2.54 -0.05
N SER A 68 -4.71 2.43 -1.31
CA SER A 68 -4.18 1.39 -2.20
C SER A 68 -2.72 1.59 -2.57
N THR A 69 -2.26 2.84 -2.71
CA THR A 69 -0.87 3.13 -3.03
C THR A 69 0.03 2.97 -1.79
N ALA A 70 -0.49 3.25 -0.59
CA ALA A 70 0.14 2.85 0.67
C ALA A 70 0.26 1.33 0.79
N ALA A 71 -0.82 0.59 0.54
CA ALA A 71 -0.79 -0.86 0.54
C ALA A 71 0.21 -1.41 -0.48
N ALA A 72 0.25 -0.85 -1.70
CA ALA A 72 1.23 -1.21 -2.72
C ALA A 72 2.68 -0.94 -2.28
N LEU A 73 2.95 0.22 -1.65
CA LEU A 73 4.28 0.52 -1.11
C LEU A 73 4.70 -0.49 -0.04
N ILE A 74 3.80 -0.85 0.88
CA ILE A 74 4.06 -1.85 1.93
C ILE A 74 4.32 -3.22 1.30
N PHE A 75 3.48 -3.62 0.34
CA PHE A 75 3.64 -4.86 -0.43
C PHE A 75 5.02 -4.96 -1.08
N LEU A 76 5.41 -3.92 -1.81
CA LEU A 76 6.70 -3.88 -2.50
C LEU A 76 7.87 -3.94 -1.50
N CYS A 77 7.79 -3.22 -0.37
CA CYS A 77 8.83 -3.26 0.67
C CYS A 77 8.91 -4.62 1.38
N ALA A 78 7.79 -5.34 1.51
CA ALA A 78 7.76 -6.69 2.07
C ALA A 78 8.38 -7.71 1.10
N LEU A 79 8.06 -7.59 -0.20
CA LEU A 79 8.47 -8.55 -1.24
C LEU A 79 9.91 -8.37 -1.71
N ALA A 80 10.47 -7.18 -1.58
CA ALA A 80 11.83 -6.83 -1.98
C ALA A 80 12.65 -6.35 -0.77
N PRO A 81 12.99 -7.24 0.19
CA PRO A 81 13.58 -6.82 1.46
C PRO A 81 14.89 -6.04 1.32
N GLY A 82 15.70 -6.38 0.30
CA GLY A 82 16.98 -5.72 0.00
C GLY A 82 16.88 -4.46 -0.87
N ALA A 83 15.71 -4.12 -1.41
CA ALA A 83 15.55 -2.89 -2.19
C ALA A 83 15.35 -1.68 -1.27
N GLY A 84 15.94 -0.55 -1.64
CA GLY A 84 15.76 0.71 -0.92
C GLY A 84 14.34 1.26 -1.06
N GLU A 85 13.76 1.74 0.04
CA GLU A 85 12.38 2.26 0.08
C GLU A 85 12.18 3.45 -0.86
N GLN A 86 13.22 4.29 -1.03
CA GLN A 86 13.19 5.41 -1.98
C GLN A 86 13.07 4.95 -3.43
N LEU A 87 13.74 3.85 -3.80
CA LEU A 87 13.63 3.30 -5.15
C LEU A 87 12.20 2.81 -5.40
N ILE A 88 11.63 2.09 -4.43
CA ILE A 88 10.25 1.61 -4.48
C ILE A 88 9.26 2.76 -4.61
N ALA A 89 9.38 3.77 -3.76
CA ALA A 89 8.50 4.95 -3.77
C ALA A 89 8.59 5.72 -5.09
N LYS A 90 9.79 5.85 -5.66
CA LYS A 90 10.00 6.46 -6.99
C LYS A 90 9.36 5.63 -8.10
N SER A 91 9.51 4.30 -8.08
CA SER A 91 8.85 3.43 -9.06
C SER A 91 7.33 3.53 -8.97
N LEU A 92 6.77 3.64 -7.76
CA LEU A 92 5.34 3.85 -7.54
C LEU A 92 4.88 5.21 -8.11
N ARG A 93 5.59 6.31 -7.82
CA ARG A 93 5.30 7.64 -8.38
C ARG A 93 5.40 7.67 -9.90
N ALA A 94 6.41 7.00 -10.47
CA ALA A 94 6.61 6.95 -11.92
C ALA A 94 5.48 6.18 -12.63
N ALA A 95 4.97 5.11 -12.01
CA ALA A 95 3.84 4.36 -12.54
C ALA A 95 2.49 5.10 -12.35
N SER A 96 2.39 5.95 -11.32
CA SER A 96 1.20 6.73 -11.03
C SER A 96 1.55 8.13 -10.49
N PRO A 97 1.53 9.16 -11.35
CA PRO A 97 1.84 10.53 -10.96
C PRO A 97 0.93 11.09 -9.85
N HIS A 98 -0.26 10.50 -9.69
CA HIS A 98 -1.25 10.88 -8.67
C HIS A 98 -1.12 10.10 -7.35
N ALA A 99 -0.23 9.11 -7.25
CA ALA A 99 -0.10 8.31 -6.03
C ALA A 99 0.21 9.17 -4.79
N ALA A 100 -0.62 9.13 -3.77
CA ALA A 100 -0.43 9.88 -2.54
C ALA A 100 -0.63 8.96 -1.34
N PRO A 101 0.32 8.05 -1.06
CA PRO A 101 0.14 7.00 -0.06
C PRO A 101 -0.33 7.53 1.30
N ASN A 102 -1.34 6.89 1.89
CA ASN A 102 -1.79 7.18 3.24
C ASN A 102 -0.62 7.06 4.24
N ARG A 103 -0.20 8.20 4.82
CA ARG A 103 0.98 8.26 5.70
C ARG A 103 0.86 7.37 6.93
N LEU A 104 -0.30 7.32 7.57
CA LEU A 104 -0.50 6.55 8.80
C LEU A 104 -0.40 5.04 8.54
N LEU A 105 -0.99 4.56 7.45
CA LEU A 105 -0.84 3.17 7.05
C LEU A 105 0.63 2.83 6.73
N VAL A 106 1.35 3.72 6.03
CA VAL A 106 2.78 3.53 5.73
C VAL A 106 3.63 3.55 7.00
N GLU A 107 3.33 4.41 7.98
CA GLU A 107 3.99 4.39 9.29
C GLU A 107 3.83 3.05 10.01
N HIS A 108 2.63 2.47 9.95
CA HIS A 108 2.38 1.14 10.50
C HIS A 108 3.11 0.04 9.71
N GLY A 109 3.18 0.15 8.39
CA GLY A 109 3.97 -0.74 7.54
C GLY A 109 5.47 -0.68 7.83
N ASP A 110 6.01 0.52 8.01
CA ASP A 110 7.41 0.75 8.38
C ASP A 110 7.77 0.04 9.68
N ARG A 111 6.93 0.19 10.71
CA ARG A 111 7.08 -0.50 11.99
C ARG A 111 6.95 -2.01 11.85
N ALA A 112 5.98 -2.50 11.08
CA ALA A 112 5.76 -3.93 10.88
C ALA A 112 6.94 -4.61 10.17
N LEU A 113 7.62 -3.88 9.26
CA LEU A 113 8.76 -4.38 8.49
C LEU A 113 10.13 -4.06 9.12
N GLY A 114 10.17 -3.33 10.24
CA GLY A 114 11.42 -2.91 10.89
C GLY A 114 12.27 -2.01 10.00
N ARG A 115 11.66 -1.00 9.36
CA ARG A 115 12.34 -0.11 8.41
C ARG A 115 12.90 1.17 9.03
N ASP A 116 12.69 1.38 10.33
CA ASP A 116 13.26 2.49 11.12
C ASP A 116 12.99 3.87 10.50
N GLY A 117 11.77 4.08 10.00
CA GLY A 117 11.32 5.33 9.39
C GLY A 117 11.72 5.52 7.94
N ARG A 118 12.47 4.59 7.33
CA ARG A 118 12.93 4.72 5.93
C ARG A 118 11.78 4.76 4.92
N MET A 119 10.64 4.11 5.20
CA MET A 119 9.47 4.21 4.32
C MET A 119 8.83 5.60 4.39
N LEU A 120 8.81 6.23 5.57
CA LEU A 120 8.31 7.61 5.71
C LEU A 120 9.24 8.62 5.04
N ALA A 121 10.56 8.45 5.21
CA ALA A 121 11.54 9.27 4.50
C ALA A 121 11.40 9.14 2.97
N ALA A 122 11.06 7.95 2.47
CA ALA A 122 10.78 7.73 1.06
C ALA A 122 9.50 8.45 0.60
N LEU A 123 8.42 8.44 1.41
CA LEU A 123 7.21 9.22 1.12
C LEU A 123 7.50 10.72 1.04
N ASP A 124 8.24 11.24 2.01
CA ASP A 124 8.57 12.67 2.07
C ASP A 124 9.38 13.09 0.82
N ALA A 125 10.24 12.20 0.32
CA ALA A 125 11.00 12.40 -0.91
C ALA A 125 10.17 12.27 -2.21
N MET A 126 8.94 11.74 -2.18
CA MET A 126 8.08 11.67 -3.38
C MET A 126 7.55 13.04 -3.82
N GLY A 127 7.59 14.04 -2.94
CA GLY A 127 7.06 15.37 -3.20
C GLY A 127 5.54 15.39 -3.43
N THR A 128 5.06 16.53 -3.94
CA THR A 128 3.64 16.78 -4.18
C THR A 128 3.11 15.91 -5.33
N PRO A 129 2.01 15.15 -5.12
CA PRO A 129 1.37 14.39 -6.19
C PRO A 129 0.70 15.30 -7.21
N GLU A 130 0.58 14.82 -8.45
CA GLU A 130 -0.34 15.46 -9.40
C GLU A 130 -1.78 15.30 -8.91
N LEU A 131 -2.60 16.32 -9.09
CA LEU A 131 -4.01 16.26 -8.69
C LEU A 131 -4.80 15.39 -9.66
N ALA A 132 -5.58 14.46 -9.13
CA ALA A 132 -6.59 13.72 -9.88
C ALA A 132 -7.81 13.43 -9.01
N PRO A 133 -9.02 13.39 -9.61
CA PRO A 133 -10.23 12.98 -8.90
C PRO A 133 -10.24 11.48 -8.59
N GLN A 134 -9.61 10.66 -9.46
CA GLN A 134 -9.40 9.22 -9.29
C GLN A 134 -8.08 8.79 -9.93
N GLY A 135 -7.48 7.73 -9.39
CA GLY A 135 -6.30 7.09 -9.96
C GLY A 135 -6.64 6.28 -11.21
N GLN A 136 -5.74 6.31 -12.19
CA GLN A 136 -5.78 5.39 -13.33
C GLN A 136 -5.23 4.02 -12.92
N VAL A 137 -5.59 2.95 -13.62
CA VAL A 137 -4.97 1.63 -13.42
C VAL A 137 -3.52 1.69 -13.88
N PHE A 138 -2.60 1.21 -13.05
CA PHE A 138 -1.18 1.13 -13.36
C PHE A 138 -0.58 -0.17 -12.83
N ALA A 139 0.60 -0.52 -13.34
CA ALA A 139 1.36 -1.66 -12.87
C ALA A 139 2.73 -1.19 -12.36
N VAL A 140 3.16 -1.75 -11.24
CA VAL A 140 4.51 -1.55 -10.71
C VAL A 140 5.22 -2.91 -10.72
N PRO A 141 6.31 -3.07 -11.47
CA PRO A 141 7.09 -4.30 -11.41
C PRO A 141 7.74 -4.44 -10.04
N LEU A 142 7.89 -5.68 -9.56
CA LEU A 142 8.70 -5.93 -8.37
C LEU A 142 10.15 -5.48 -8.63
N PRO A 143 10.75 -4.67 -7.73
CA PRO A 143 12.16 -4.36 -7.83
C PRO A 143 12.96 -5.66 -7.80
N ARG A 144 13.93 -5.78 -8.70
CA ARG A 144 14.92 -6.86 -8.61
C ARG A 144 15.78 -6.59 -7.39
N ALA A 145 16.07 -7.63 -6.60
CA ALA A 145 17.12 -7.52 -5.59
C ALA A 145 18.42 -7.19 -6.34
N ASP A 146 19.11 -6.14 -5.91
CA ASP A 146 20.46 -5.87 -6.40
C ASP A 146 21.31 -7.08 -6.01
N ASN A 147 21.79 -7.83 -7.02
CA ASN A 147 22.72 -8.92 -6.79
C ASN A 147 24.07 -8.26 -6.48
N PRO A 148 24.62 -8.35 -5.26
CA PRO A 148 25.95 -7.83 -5.02
C PRO A 148 26.91 -8.63 -5.93
N SER A 149 27.62 -7.89 -6.78
CA SER A 149 28.70 -8.42 -7.62
C SER A 149 29.87 -8.85 -6.77
#